data_AF-A0A2N2PNE4-F1
#
_entry.id   AF-A0A2N2PNE4-F1
#
_cell.length_a   1.000
_cell.length_b   1.000
_cell.length_c   1.000
_cell.angle_alpha   90.00
_cell.angle_beta   90.00
_cell.angle_gamma   90.00
#
_symmetry.space_group_name_H-M   'P 1'
#
loop_
_entity.id
_entity.type
_entity.pdbx_description
1 polymer ?
#
loop_
_entity_poly.entity_id
_entity_poly.type
_entity_poly.pdbx_seq_one_letter_code
_entity_poly.pdbx_strand_id
1 'polypeptide(L)'
;MGEKVAGHERSSFCPHTGGRIMMRAMVIGCISSIVGLFPAAFLLTLFYRFPFPMVAYVSGLSAAIRSPIAVLIYGAVIGLFPIAGILGALAGWVSTRFTSPDKPRQWVPPIVMGICIAFLLTGLLSVWDKIYGPW
;
A
#
# COMPACT_ATOMS: atom_id res chain seq x y z
N MET A 1 -53.54 12.09 8.96
CA MET A 1 -52.39 12.45 8.11
C MET A 1 -51.17 11.83 8.77
N GLY A 2 -50.76 10.65 8.31
CA GLY A 2 -50.00 9.68 9.08
C GLY A 2 -48.49 9.87 9.02
N GLU A 3 -47.89 9.98 10.21
CA GLU A 3 -46.48 9.78 10.49
C GLU A 3 -45.98 8.44 9.93
N LYS A 4 -45.05 8.48 8.99
CA LYS A 4 -44.13 7.36 8.72
C LYS A 4 -42.81 7.68 9.40
N VAL A 5 -42.74 7.38 10.69
CA VAL A 5 -41.46 7.26 11.40
C VAL A 5 -40.82 5.97 10.92
N ALA A 6 -40.04 6.06 9.84
CA ALA A 6 -39.24 4.95 9.35
C ALA A 6 -38.13 4.70 10.37
N GLY A 7 -38.34 3.64 11.16
CA GLY A 7 -37.42 3.13 12.17
C GLY A 7 -36.03 2.97 11.58
N HIS A 8 -35.15 3.87 11.98
CA HIS A 8 -33.71 3.71 11.88
C HIS A 8 -33.32 2.65 12.92
N GLU A 9 -33.64 1.39 12.62
CA GLU A 9 -33.06 0.23 13.30
C GLU A 9 -31.55 0.29 13.05
N ARG A 10 -30.86 1.04 13.92
CA ARG A 10 -29.44 0.90 14.19
C ARG A 10 -29.26 -0.49 14.75
N SER A 11 -29.21 -1.46 13.85
CA SER A 11 -28.87 -2.84 14.14
C SER A 11 -27.60 -2.80 14.95
N SER A 12 -27.76 -3.29 16.17
CA SER A 12 -26.75 -3.44 17.20
C SER A 12 -25.45 -3.91 16.57
N PHE A 13 -24.51 -2.98 16.43
CA PHE A 13 -23.16 -3.24 15.99
C PHE A 13 -22.51 -4.09 17.06
N CYS A 14 -22.62 -5.42 16.96
CA CYS A 14 -21.91 -6.35 17.83
C CYS A 14 -20.41 -6.07 17.69
N PRO A 15 -19.74 -5.45 18.69
CA PRO A 15 -18.40 -4.90 18.53
C PRO A 15 -17.34 -5.99 18.33
N HIS A 16 -17.64 -7.25 18.65
CA HIS A 16 -16.71 -8.37 18.52
C HIS A 16 -16.43 -8.83 17.09
N THR A 17 -17.35 -8.63 16.14
CA THR A 17 -17.15 -9.11 14.75
C THR A 17 -16.34 -8.12 13.90
N GLY A 18 -16.52 -6.82 14.16
CA GLY A 18 -15.81 -5.76 13.45
C GLY A 18 -14.29 -5.79 13.65
N GLY A 19 -13.82 -6.14 14.86
CA GLY A 19 -12.39 -6.17 15.18
C GLY A 19 -11.58 -7.15 14.32
N ARG A 20 -12.13 -8.33 14.01
CA ARG A 20 -11.44 -9.34 13.19
C ARG A 20 -11.33 -8.93 11.72
N ILE A 21 -12.38 -8.33 11.16
CA ILE A 21 -12.38 -7.82 9.78
C ILE A 21 -11.37 -6.69 9.66
N MET A 22 -11.38 -5.78 10.64
CA MET A 22 -10.46 -4.66 10.71
C MET A 22 -9.00 -5.11 10.78
N MET A 23 -8.67 -6.01 11.72
CA MET A 23 -7.32 -6.53 11.87
C MET A 23 -6.83 -7.24 10.61
N ARG A 24 -7.69 -8.05 9.96
CA ARG A 24 -7.35 -8.69 8.69
C ARG A 24 -7.08 -7.68 7.58
N ALA A 25 -7.90 -6.64 7.46
CA ALA A 25 -7.69 -5.60 6.45
C ALA A 25 -6.38 -4.82 6.68
N MET A 26 -6.04 -4.52 7.93
CA MET A 26 -4.76 -3.90 8.29
C MET A 26 -3.57 -4.79 7.92
N VAL A 27 -3.63 -6.08 8.26
CA VAL A 27 -2.56 -7.03 7.91
C VAL A 27 -2.42 -7.19 6.40
N ILE A 28 -3.53 -7.34 5.68
CA ILE A 28 -3.53 -7.44 4.22
C ILE A 28 -2.98 -6.18 3.58
N GLY A 29 -3.38 -4.99 4.06
CA GLY A 29 -2.86 -3.71 3.58
C GLY A 29 -1.36 -3.56 3.82
N CYS A 30 -0.88 -3.95 5.01
CA CYS A 30 0.54 -3.98 5.35
C CYS A 30 1.32 -4.90 4.39
N ILE A 31 0.93 -6.17 4.27
CA ILE A 31 1.63 -7.14 3.42
C ILE A 31 1.59 -6.70 1.95
N SER A 32 0.43 -6.30 1.45
CA SER A 32 0.27 -5.88 0.05
C SER A 32 1.07 -4.62 -0.29
N SER A 33 1.24 -3.68 0.65
CA SER A 33 2.11 -2.52 0.44
C SER A 33 3.58 -2.91 0.34
N ILE A 34 4.09 -3.78 1.23
CA ILE A 34 5.48 -4.23 1.21
C ILE A 34 5.77 -5.04 -0.05
N VAL A 35 4.90 -6.01 -0.37
CA VAL A 35 5.01 -6.83 -1.59
C VAL A 35 4.86 -5.96 -2.83
N GLY A 36 4.00 -4.94 -2.80
CA GLY A 36 3.76 -4.00 -3.88
C GLY A 36 4.97 -3.12 -4.23
N LEU A 37 5.92 -2.93 -3.30
CA LEU A 37 7.14 -2.15 -3.57
C LEU A 37 7.98 -2.78 -4.68
N PHE A 38 7.99 -4.11 -4.80
CA PHE A 38 8.76 -4.84 -5.80
C PHE A 38 8.27 -4.58 -7.23
N PRO A 39 6.99 -4.84 -7.59
CA PRO A 39 6.49 -4.51 -8.92
C PRO A 39 6.48 -2.99 -9.17
N ALA A 40 6.25 -2.15 -8.15
CA ALA A 40 6.34 -0.70 -8.30
C ALA A 40 7.75 -0.26 -8.72
N ALA A 41 8.79 -0.75 -8.04
CA ALA A 41 10.17 -0.46 -8.38
C ALA A 41 10.54 -1.02 -9.76
N PHE A 42 10.11 -2.23 -10.09
CA PHE A 42 10.32 -2.82 -11.41
C PHE A 42 9.74 -1.93 -12.52
N LEU A 43 8.48 -1.51 -12.39
CA LEU A 43 7.80 -0.69 -13.38
C LEU A 43 8.41 0.72 -13.47
N LEU A 44 8.75 1.34 -12.33
CA LEU A 44 9.42 2.64 -12.33
C LEU A 44 10.82 2.58 -12.94
N THR A 45 11.55 1.49 -12.75
CA THR A 45 12.86 1.27 -13.38
C THR A 45 12.72 1.01 -14.89
N LEU A 46 11.63 0.34 -15.29
CA LEU A 46 11.38 0.01 -16.69
C LEU A 46 10.98 1.24 -17.51
N PHE A 47 10.08 2.08 -17.00
CA PHE A 47 9.50 3.20 -17.74
C PHE A 47 10.12 4.57 -17.42
N TYR A 48 10.80 4.70 -16.29
CA TYR A 48 11.33 5.98 -15.84
C TYR A 48 12.82 5.86 -15.48
N ARG A 49 13.20 6.21 -14.25
CA ARG A 49 14.54 6.05 -13.69
C ARG A 49 14.41 5.75 -12.21
N PHE A 50 15.11 4.73 -11.75
CA PHE A 50 15.12 4.34 -10.34
C PHE A 50 16.54 4.47 -9.78
N PRO A 51 16.70 5.07 -8.59
CA PRO A 51 18.03 5.23 -8.01
C PRO A 51 18.57 3.89 -7.53
N PHE A 52 19.73 3.49 -8.02
CA PHE A 52 20.44 2.31 -7.51
C PHE A 52 21.57 2.76 -6.58
N PRO A 53 21.62 2.27 -5.33
CA PRO A 53 22.56 2.74 -4.30
C PRO A 53 24.05 2.43 -4.58
N MET A 54 24.40 1.90 -5.76
CA MET A 54 25.79 1.54 -6.11
C MET A 54 26.19 1.90 -7.55
N VAL A 55 25.27 2.31 -8.43
CA VAL A 55 25.54 2.36 -9.88
C VAL A 55 25.00 3.62 -10.57
N ALA A 56 24.57 4.63 -9.80
CA ALA A 56 23.83 5.79 -10.29
C ALA A 56 22.50 5.40 -10.99
N TYR A 57 21.78 6.38 -11.55
CA TYR A 57 20.48 6.16 -12.19
C TYR A 57 20.58 5.22 -13.39
N VAL A 58 19.82 4.13 -13.35
CA VAL A 58 19.70 3.20 -14.46
C VAL A 58 18.23 2.94 -14.80
N SER A 59 17.98 2.71 -16.09
CA SER A 59 16.66 2.46 -16.65
C SER A 59 16.72 1.33 -17.67
N GLY A 60 15.57 0.72 -17.95
CA GLY A 60 15.44 -0.35 -18.94
C GLY A 60 15.44 -1.76 -18.33
N LEU A 61 15.26 -2.77 -19.19
CA LEU A 61 14.95 -4.14 -18.75
C LEU A 61 16.04 -4.76 -17.87
N SER A 62 17.31 -4.51 -18.19
CA SER A 62 18.46 -5.01 -17.40
C SER A 62 18.47 -4.45 -15.98
N ALA A 63 18.11 -3.17 -15.81
CA ALA A 63 17.99 -2.53 -14.51
C ALA A 63 16.72 -3.00 -13.77
N ALA A 64 15.60 -3.16 -14.49
CA ALA A 64 14.34 -3.59 -13.91
C ALA A 64 14.47 -4.95 -13.20
N ILE A 65 15.20 -5.92 -13.80
CA ILE A 65 15.47 -7.23 -13.17
C ILE A 65 16.26 -7.09 -11.85
N ARG A 66 17.12 -6.07 -11.73
CA ARG A 66 17.92 -5.81 -10.52
C ARG A 66 17.18 -4.96 -9.48
N SER A 67 16.07 -4.31 -9.85
CA SER A 67 15.32 -3.41 -8.97
C SER A 67 14.82 -4.04 -7.66
N PRO A 68 14.48 -5.34 -7.56
CA PRO A 68 14.16 -5.97 -6.28
C PRO A 68 15.26 -5.85 -5.23
N ILE A 69 16.53 -5.92 -5.65
CA ILE A 69 17.68 -5.81 -4.74
C ILE A 69 17.75 -4.40 -4.17
N ALA A 70 17.50 -3.38 -5.00
CA ALA A 70 17.45 -2.00 -4.53
C ALA A 70 16.30 -1.80 -3.54
N VAL A 71 15.11 -2.38 -3.78
CA VAL A 71 13.99 -2.36 -2.81
C VAL A 71 14.38 -2.98 -1.48
N LEU A 72 15.14 -4.08 -1.46
CA LEU A 72 15.63 -4.67 -0.21
C LEU A 72 16.57 -3.72 0.53
N ILE A 73 17.47 -3.05 -0.17
CA ILE A 73 18.41 -2.09 0.42
C ILE A 73 17.64 -0.88 0.98
N TYR A 74 16.79 -0.22 0.18
CA TYR A 74 15.97 0.92 0.65
C TYR A 74 14.98 0.49 1.75
N GLY A 75 14.40 -0.69 1.62
CA GLY A 75 13.49 -1.31 2.58
C GLY A 75 14.11 -1.51 3.95
N ALA A 76 15.27 -2.15 3.98
CA ALA A 76 15.95 -2.53 5.22
C ALA A 76 16.82 -1.41 5.79
N VAL A 77 17.57 -0.69 4.95
CA VAL A 77 18.57 0.29 5.41
C VAL A 77 17.94 1.66 5.66
N ILE A 78 17.06 2.11 4.76
CA ILE A 78 16.41 3.44 4.85
C ILE A 78 15.08 3.37 5.60
N GLY A 79 14.59 2.16 5.90
CA GLY A 79 13.37 1.96 6.68
C GLY A 79 12.10 2.11 5.85
N LEU A 80 12.17 1.91 4.53
CA LEU A 80 10.98 1.98 3.67
C LEU A 80 9.96 0.88 4.02
N PHE A 81 10.39 -0.28 4.55
CA PHE A 81 9.48 -1.36 4.93
C PHE A 81 8.56 -1.02 6.12
N PRO A 82 9.07 -0.54 7.27
CA PRO A 82 8.21 -0.03 8.34
C PRO A 82 7.23 1.05 7.88
N ILE A 83 7.71 2.01 7.08
CA ILE A 83 6.88 3.12 6.59
C ILE A 83 5.76 2.59 5.69
N ALA A 84 6.10 1.75 4.71
CA ALA A 84 5.12 1.12 3.83
C ALA A 84 4.12 0.27 4.62
N GLY A 85 4.59 -0.55 5.56
CA GLY A 85 3.74 -1.41 6.37
C GLY A 85 2.74 -0.62 7.23
N ILE A 86 3.17 0.46 7.87
CA ILE A 86 2.30 1.33 8.68
C ILE A 86 1.26 2.02 7.79
N LEU A 87 1.68 2.63 6.68
CA LEU A 87 0.77 3.31 5.77
C LEU A 87 -0.19 2.34 5.07
N GLY A 88 0.29 1.15 4.70
CA GLY A 88 -0.51 0.07 4.15
C GLY A 88 -1.54 -0.44 5.16
N ALA A 89 -1.16 -0.59 6.43
CA ALA A 89 -2.10 -0.97 7.49
C ALA A 89 -3.18 0.10 7.71
N LEU A 90 -2.80 1.38 7.72
CA LEU A 90 -3.74 2.50 7.80
C LEU A 90 -4.68 2.54 6.60
N ALA A 91 -4.17 2.34 5.39
CA ALA A 91 -4.98 2.26 4.18
C ALA A 91 -5.95 1.06 4.21
N GLY A 92 -5.47 -0.10 4.70
CA GLY A 92 -6.29 -1.28 4.95
C GLY A 92 -7.40 -1.01 5.96
N TRP A 93 -7.09 -0.32 7.07
CA TRP A 93 -8.09 0.12 8.05
C TRP A 93 -9.14 1.06 7.41
N VAL A 94 -8.70 2.08 6.68
CA VAL A 94 -9.59 3.03 5.99
C VAL A 94 -10.49 2.31 4.98
N SER A 95 -9.98 1.30 4.27
CA SER A 95 -10.75 0.54 3.29
C SER A 95 -11.97 -0.18 3.89
N THR A 96 -11.92 -0.52 5.18
CA THR A 96 -13.05 -1.16 5.89
C THR A 96 -14.22 -0.20 6.10
N ARG A 97 -13.99 1.12 6.09
CA ARG A 97 -15.04 2.13 6.20
C ARG A 97 -15.88 2.25 4.92
N PHE A 98 -15.32 1.83 3.79
CA PHE A 98 -15.97 1.90 2.47
C PHE A 98 -16.51 0.56 1.98
N THR A 99 -16.27 -0.52 2.72
CA THR A 99 -16.62 -1.88 2.29
C THR A 99 -17.72 -2.45 3.16
N SER A 100 -18.85 -2.81 2.56
CA SER A 100 -19.91 -3.52 3.26
C SER A 100 -19.43 -4.91 3.70
N PRO A 101 -19.66 -5.32 4.96
CA PRO A 101 -19.16 -6.58 5.50
C PRO A 101 -19.67 -7.83 4.76
N ASP A 102 -20.80 -7.73 4.06
CA ASP A 102 -21.43 -8.87 3.37
C ASP A 102 -20.90 -9.12 1.94
N LYS A 103 -19.93 -8.33 1.48
CA LYS A 103 -19.40 -8.49 0.11
C LYS A 103 -18.40 -9.66 0.03
N PRO A 104 -18.52 -10.54 -0.99
CA PRO A 104 -17.63 -11.70 -1.17
C PRO A 104 -16.16 -11.34 -1.46
N ARG A 105 -15.84 -10.05 -1.66
CA ARG A 105 -14.51 -9.55 -2.04
C ARG A 105 -13.98 -8.47 -1.08
N GLN A 106 -14.26 -8.59 0.21
CA GLN A 106 -13.78 -7.64 1.24
C GLN A 106 -12.25 -7.51 1.33
N TRP A 107 -11.50 -8.46 0.77
CA TRP A 107 -10.03 -8.46 0.76
C TRP A 107 -9.41 -7.70 -0.42
N VAL A 108 -10.18 -7.39 -1.48
CA VAL A 108 -9.65 -6.67 -2.65
C VAL A 108 -9.33 -5.20 -2.34
N PRO A 109 -10.20 -4.42 -1.67
CA PRO A 109 -9.93 -3.03 -1.35
C PRO A 109 -8.62 -2.78 -0.57
N PRO A 110 -8.32 -3.50 0.53
CA PRO A 110 -7.07 -3.29 1.25
C PRO A 110 -5.83 -3.66 0.42
N ILE A 111 -5.92 -4.66 -0.47
CA ILE A 111 -4.82 -4.99 -1.40
C ILE A 111 -4.58 -3.84 -2.38
N VAL A 112 -5.64 -3.36 -3.04
CA VAL A 112 -5.52 -2.27 -4.02
C VAL A 112 -4.95 -1.02 -3.37
N MET A 113 -5.46 -0.65 -2.19
CA MET A 113 -4.93 0.51 -1.46
C MET A 113 -3.49 0.31 -1.01
N GLY A 114 -3.12 -0.88 -0.52
CA GLY A 114 -1.73 -1.19 -0.17
C GLY A 114 -0.79 -1.07 -1.36
N ILE A 115 -1.18 -1.59 -2.52
CA ILE A 115 -0.42 -1.45 -3.77
C ILE A 115 -0.30 0.03 -4.17
N CYS A 116 -1.39 0.81 -4.10
CA CYS A 116 -1.33 2.25 -4.38
C CYS A 116 -0.34 2.99 -3.48
N ILE A 117 -0.31 2.67 -2.17
CA ILE A 117 0.68 3.20 -1.23
C ILE A 117 2.10 2.82 -1.66
N ALA A 118 2.32 1.59 -2.09
CA ALA A 118 3.62 1.14 -2.56
C ALA A 118 4.10 1.96 -3.78
N PHE A 119 3.26 2.12 -4.80
CA PHE A 119 3.59 2.96 -5.97
C PHE A 119 3.84 4.42 -5.60
N LEU A 120 3.05 4.98 -4.69
CA LEU A 120 3.21 6.35 -4.23
C LEU A 120 4.54 6.53 -3.49
N LEU A 121 4.89 5.61 -2.58
CA LEU A 121 6.16 5.66 -1.84
C LEU A 121 7.37 5.46 -2.75
N THR A 122 7.33 4.47 -3.65
CA THR A 122 8.42 4.23 -4.60
C THR A 122 8.56 5.38 -5.59
N GLY A 123 7.45 5.96 -6.03
CA GLY A 123 7.44 7.15 -6.89
C GLY A 123 8.01 8.38 -6.18
N LEU A 124 7.60 8.63 -4.93
CA LEU A 124 8.18 9.68 -4.10
C LEU A 124 9.68 9.50 -3.93
N LEU A 125 10.14 8.27 -3.65
CA LEU A 125 11.57 7.98 -3.53
C LEU A 125 12.34 8.30 -4.83
N SER A 126 11.77 7.96 -5.98
CA SER A 126 12.35 8.28 -7.30
C SER A 126 12.42 9.80 -7.56
N VAL A 127 11.44 10.57 -7.08
CA VAL A 127 11.46 12.04 -7.19
C VAL A 127 12.41 12.67 -6.17
N TRP A 128 12.46 12.13 -4.95
CA TRP A 128 13.28 12.67 -3.86
C TRP A 128 14.76 12.63 -4.20
N ASP A 129 15.22 11.53 -4.80
CA ASP A 129 16.60 11.40 -5.27
C ASP A 129 16.97 12.46 -6.33
N LYS A 130 16.01 12.93 -7.15
CA LYS A 130 16.29 14.03 -8.11
C LYS A 130 16.56 15.37 -7.44
N ILE A 131 16.01 15.59 -6.25
CA ILE A 131 16.14 16.86 -5.52
C ILE A 131 17.46 16.90 -4.75
N TYR A 132 17.83 15.78 -4.11
CA TYR A 132 19.00 15.72 -3.23
C TYR A 132 20.27 15.18 -3.90
N GLY A 133 20.13 14.59 -5.10
CA GLY A 133 21.24 13.98 -5.84
C GLY A 133 21.49 12.54 -5.41
N PRO A 134 22.18 11.75 -6.27
CA PRO A 134 22.45 10.34 -6.00
C PRO A 134 23.39 10.20 -4.79
N TRP A 135 22.95 9.43 -3.80
CA TRP A 135 23.73 9.02 -2.62
C TRP A 135 24.56 7.76 -2.89
#